data_AF-A0AAN8Z9P9-F1
#
_entry.id   AF-A0AAN8Z9P9-F1
#
_cell.length_a   1.000
_cell.length_b   1.000
_cell.length_c   1.000
_cell.angle_alpha   90.00
_cell.angle_beta   90.00
_cell.angle_gamma   90.00
#
_symmetry.space_group_name_H-M   'P 1'
#
loop_
_entity.id
_entity.type
_entity.pdbx_description
1 polymer ?
#
loop_
_entity_poly.entity_id
_entity_poly.type
_entity_poly.pdbx_seq_one_letter_code
_entity_poly.pdbx_strand_id
1 'polypeptide(L)'
;MSSDTSTQQTPAELNDEVDFEALLSPDGLLSICGFGSLLSERSARSTFPDLINFRVARLNGFRRVFAHAAPFDTNSWIEKGQIRSFMERELEFRFLAVVPETLDGKPYQNPAVLCARYSDEEFFRVRCKGSKEIYFQHYGQFGIDKIWVDDIFPCRVYLRHCVLAANNLGDMASNNFLDHTFLGDRKTTIREYLATAGSGIMEEEPPESIKSRYEG
;
A
#
# COMPACT_ATOMS: atom_id res chain seq x y z
N MET A 1 -37.28 -8.11 -6.55
CA MET A 1 -36.97 -7.99 -5.11
C MET A 1 -35.75 -8.83 -4.84
N SER A 2 -34.65 -8.16 -4.49
CA SER A 2 -33.54 -8.60 -3.63
C SER A 2 -32.44 -7.58 -3.83
N SER A 3 -32.60 -6.45 -3.15
CA SER A 3 -31.51 -5.50 -2.92
C SER A 3 -30.59 -6.14 -1.90
N ASP A 4 -29.49 -6.71 -2.40
CA ASP A 4 -28.43 -7.24 -1.56
C ASP A 4 -27.63 -6.06 -0.99
N THR A 5 -28.18 -5.45 0.07
CA THR A 5 -27.46 -4.49 0.90
C THR A 5 -26.47 -5.25 1.77
N SER A 6 -25.35 -5.65 1.17
CA SER A 6 -24.13 -5.92 1.91
C SER A 6 -23.78 -4.62 2.65
N THR A 7 -24.10 -4.57 3.94
CA THR A 7 -23.56 -3.55 4.85
C THR A 7 -22.05 -3.72 4.82
N GLN A 8 -21.36 -2.88 4.04
CA GLN A 8 -19.90 -2.79 4.09
C GLN A 8 -19.53 -2.39 5.52
N GLN A 9 -19.10 -3.38 6.29
CA GLN A 9 -18.61 -3.16 7.64
C GLN A 9 -17.34 -2.32 7.51
N THR A 10 -17.34 -1.13 8.11
CA THR A 10 -16.16 -0.28 8.13
C THR A 10 -15.01 -1.05 8.81
N PRO A 11 -13.84 -1.17 8.18
CA PRO A 11 -12.67 -1.82 8.77
C PRO A 11 -12.31 -1.16 10.11
N ALA A 12 -11.89 -1.95 11.10
CA ALA A 12 -11.42 -1.41 12.37
C ALA A 12 -10.04 -0.75 12.19
N GLU A 13 -9.86 0.44 12.75
CA GLU A 13 -8.58 1.17 12.71
C GLU A 13 -7.68 0.74 13.87
N LEU A 14 -6.39 0.52 13.58
CA LEU A 14 -5.36 0.15 14.54
C LEU A 14 -4.53 1.38 14.90
N ASN A 15 -4.50 1.73 16.18
CA ASN A 15 -3.94 2.99 16.68
C ASN A 15 -2.66 2.79 17.48
N ASP A 16 -2.53 1.66 18.18
CA ASP A 16 -1.41 1.33 19.06
C ASP A 16 -0.96 -0.14 18.94
N GLU A 17 0.13 -0.50 19.62
CA GLU A 17 0.69 -1.86 19.56
C GLU A 17 -0.31 -2.94 20.02
N VAL A 18 -1.22 -2.62 20.94
CA VAL A 18 -2.22 -3.58 21.46
C VAL A 18 -3.22 -3.95 20.38
N ASP A 19 -3.64 -2.97 19.57
CA ASP A 19 -4.52 -3.21 18.42
C ASP A 19 -3.88 -4.18 17.41
N PHE A 20 -2.56 -4.04 17.17
CA PHE A 20 -1.82 -4.95 16.29
C PHE A 20 -1.62 -6.35 16.91
N GLU A 21 -1.30 -6.41 18.21
CA GLU A 21 -1.14 -7.66 18.95
C GLU A 21 -2.43 -8.50 18.93
N ALA A 22 -3.59 -7.86 18.93
CA ALA A 22 -4.89 -8.52 18.83
C ALA A 22 -5.12 -9.23 17.48
N LEU A 23 -4.34 -8.90 16.44
CA LEU A 23 -4.42 -9.52 15.11
C LEU A 23 -3.40 -10.65 14.90
N LEU A 24 -2.54 -10.92 15.89
CA LEU A 24 -1.53 -11.95 15.77
C LEU A 24 -2.18 -13.33 15.65
N SER A 25 -1.63 -14.17 14.77
CA SER A 25 -1.97 -15.59 14.72
C SER A 25 -1.56 -16.29 16.02
N PRO A 26 -2.01 -17.54 16.27
CA PRO A 26 -1.52 -18.35 17.38
C PRO A 26 0.00 -18.52 17.41
N ASP A 27 0.66 -18.44 16.25
CA ASP A 27 2.11 -18.51 16.10
C ASP A 27 2.80 -17.15 16.35
N GLY A 28 2.03 -16.11 16.68
CA GLY A 28 2.54 -14.77 16.92
C GLY A 28 2.90 -14.01 15.64
N LEU A 29 2.28 -14.34 14.51
CA LEU A 29 2.56 -13.74 13.20
C LEU A 29 1.45 -12.78 12.76
N LEU A 30 1.85 -11.69 12.09
CA LEU A 30 0.94 -10.71 11.51
C LEU A 30 0.89 -10.86 9.98
N SER A 31 -0.30 -10.77 9.40
CA SER A 31 -0.46 -10.69 7.94
C SER A 31 -0.52 -9.23 7.49
N ILE A 32 0.16 -8.89 6.39
CA ILE A 32 0.16 -7.54 5.80
C ILE A 32 -0.38 -7.62 4.37
N CYS A 33 -1.33 -6.74 4.02
CA CYS A 33 -1.84 -6.61 2.66
C CYS A 33 -0.95 -5.68 1.83
N GLY A 34 -0.03 -6.27 1.05
CA GLY A 34 0.79 -5.55 0.07
C GLY A 34 0.04 -5.27 -1.24
N PHE A 35 0.06 -4.02 -1.72
CA PHE A 35 -0.67 -3.62 -2.93
C PHE A 35 0.11 -2.67 -3.88
N GLY A 36 1.36 -2.36 -3.54
CA GLY A 36 2.32 -1.58 -4.34
C GLY A 36 3.56 -2.41 -4.63
N SER A 37 4.75 -1.94 -4.23
CA SER A 37 6.00 -2.73 -4.34
C SER A 37 5.93 -4.11 -3.67
N LEU A 38 5.15 -4.25 -2.60
CA LEU A 38 4.96 -5.53 -1.90
C LEU A 38 4.19 -6.58 -2.73
N LEU A 39 3.72 -6.25 -3.93
CA LEU A 39 3.24 -7.26 -4.89
C LEU A 39 4.37 -8.16 -5.40
N SER A 40 5.63 -7.71 -5.30
CA SER A 40 6.80 -8.52 -5.60
C SER A 40 7.25 -9.23 -4.34
N GLU A 41 7.34 -10.56 -4.35
CA GLU A 41 7.87 -11.29 -3.21
C GLU A 41 9.32 -10.89 -2.90
N ARG A 42 10.12 -10.59 -3.93
CA ARG A 42 11.50 -10.13 -3.76
C ARG A 42 11.55 -8.79 -3.02
N SER A 43 10.76 -7.81 -3.45
CA SER A 43 10.67 -6.51 -2.76
C SER A 43 10.08 -6.67 -1.36
N ALA A 44 9.08 -7.53 -1.20
CA ALA A 44 8.49 -7.83 0.10
C ALA A 44 9.50 -8.46 1.05
N ARG A 45 10.37 -9.36 0.58
CA ARG A 45 11.47 -9.96 1.35
C ARG A 45 12.60 -8.98 1.65
N SER A 46 12.85 -8.02 0.76
CA SER A 46 13.78 -6.93 1.08
C SER A 46 13.27 -6.10 2.26
N THR A 47 11.96 -5.84 2.33
CA THR A 47 11.33 -5.12 3.45
C THR A 47 11.14 -6.01 4.69
N PHE A 48 10.83 -7.29 4.50
CA PHE A 48 10.49 -8.28 5.53
C PHE A 48 11.24 -9.61 5.25
N PRO A 49 12.49 -9.78 5.71
CA PRO A 49 13.36 -10.88 5.31
C PRO A 49 12.84 -12.23 5.82
N ASP A 50 12.20 -12.21 6.98
CA ASP A 50 11.52 -13.37 7.58
C ASP A 50 10.09 -13.55 7.07
N LEU A 51 9.71 -12.89 5.96
CA LEU A 51 8.41 -13.07 5.32
C LEU A 51 8.19 -14.56 5.01
N ILE A 52 7.07 -15.08 5.48
CA ILE A 52 6.58 -16.38 5.12
C ILE A 52 5.19 -16.27 4.51
N ASN A 53 4.79 -17.32 3.79
CA ASN A 53 3.41 -17.48 3.32
C ASN A 53 2.93 -16.33 2.40
N PHE A 54 3.83 -15.87 1.52
CA PHE A 54 3.50 -14.94 0.45
C PHE A 54 2.47 -15.59 -0.49
N ARG A 55 1.34 -14.90 -0.70
CA ARG A 55 0.22 -15.43 -1.47
C ARG A 55 -0.67 -14.32 -1.99
N VAL A 56 -1.40 -14.61 -3.07
CA VAL A 56 -2.37 -13.68 -3.65
C VAL A 56 -3.67 -13.73 -2.88
N ALA A 57 -4.24 -12.55 -2.61
CA ALA A 57 -5.54 -12.39 -1.98
C ALA A 57 -6.34 -11.27 -2.66
N ARG A 58 -7.66 -11.36 -2.58
CA ARG A 58 -8.61 -10.32 -2.99
C ARG A 58 -8.99 -9.49 -1.78
N LEU A 59 -9.03 -8.17 -1.95
CA LEU A 59 -9.53 -7.24 -0.94
C LEU A 59 -10.61 -6.35 -1.57
N ASN A 60 -11.81 -6.37 -1.00
CA ASN A 60 -12.96 -5.63 -1.49
C ASN A 60 -13.15 -4.33 -0.71
N GLY A 61 -13.82 -3.34 -1.31
CA GLY A 61 -14.13 -2.06 -0.65
C GLY A 61 -13.01 -1.01 -0.70
N PHE A 62 -11.90 -1.31 -1.37
CA PHE A 62 -10.77 -0.41 -1.53
C PHE A 62 -10.42 -0.18 -3.00
N ARG A 63 -9.74 0.93 -3.28
CA ARG A 63 -9.20 1.27 -4.59
C ARG A 63 -7.76 1.73 -4.43
N ARG A 64 -6.86 1.27 -5.31
CA ARG A 64 -5.49 1.78 -5.40
C ARG A 64 -5.46 3.08 -6.20
N VAL A 65 -4.76 4.08 -5.68
CA VAL A 65 -4.61 5.40 -6.31
C VAL A 65 -3.17 5.87 -6.14
N PHE A 66 -2.51 6.23 -7.24
CA PHE A 66 -1.20 6.88 -7.20
C PHE A 66 -1.36 8.37 -6.94
N ALA A 67 -1.45 8.73 -5.65
CA ALA A 67 -1.66 10.10 -5.18
C ALA A 67 -0.72 10.50 -4.02
N HIS A 68 0.32 9.71 -3.75
CA HIS A 68 1.22 9.94 -2.62
C HIS A 68 2.41 10.80 -3.06
N ALA A 69 2.52 12.00 -2.51
CA ALA A 69 3.59 12.95 -2.85
C ALA A 69 4.84 12.78 -1.98
N ALA A 70 4.72 12.13 -0.81
CA ALA A 70 5.87 11.99 0.08
C ALA A 70 6.88 10.97 -0.47
N PRO A 71 8.19 11.24 -0.29
CA PRO A 71 9.24 10.36 -0.76
C PRO A 71 9.15 8.99 -0.08
N PHE A 72 9.38 7.94 -0.87
CA PHE A 72 9.36 6.56 -0.42
C PHE A 72 10.54 6.32 0.55
N ASP A 73 10.28 6.04 1.83
CA ASP A 73 11.35 5.76 2.78
C ASP A 73 11.92 4.34 2.53
N THR A 74 13.24 4.25 2.37
CA THR A 74 13.90 3.06 1.80
C THR A 74 14.34 2.03 2.85
N ASN A 75 14.11 2.23 4.14
CA ASN A 75 14.70 1.41 5.21
C ASN A 75 13.76 0.27 5.69
N SER A 76 14.28 -0.97 5.69
CA SER A 76 13.59 -2.25 6.00
C SER A 76 13.80 -2.63 7.48
N TRP A 77 12.83 -3.15 8.24
CA TRP A 77 12.57 -4.57 8.63
C TRP A 77 11.28 -4.67 9.53
N ILE A 78 10.59 -5.84 9.67
CA ILE A 78 9.60 -6.13 10.78
C ILE A 78 9.70 -7.57 11.37
N GLU A 79 9.99 -7.69 12.68
CA GLU A 79 9.79 -8.82 13.62
C GLU A 79 8.74 -8.44 14.71
N LYS A 80 8.38 -9.33 15.64
CA LYS A 80 7.42 -9.06 16.75
C LYS A 80 7.79 -7.83 17.60
N GLY A 81 9.09 -7.53 17.78
CA GLY A 81 9.58 -6.30 18.42
C GLY A 81 9.57 -5.06 17.51
N GLN A 82 9.05 -5.16 16.29
CA GLN A 82 9.14 -4.13 15.25
C GLN A 82 7.76 -3.61 14.81
N ILE A 83 6.66 -3.97 15.50
CA ILE A 83 5.33 -3.32 15.31
C ILE A 83 5.48 -1.81 15.46
N ARG A 84 6.17 -1.37 16.51
CA ARG A 84 6.47 0.04 16.71
C ARG A 84 7.26 0.65 15.55
N SER A 85 8.33 -0.01 15.10
CA SER A 85 9.13 0.45 13.96
C SER A 85 8.34 0.52 12.65
N PHE A 86 7.38 -0.39 12.45
CA PHE A 86 6.44 -0.35 11.34
C PHE A 86 5.55 0.89 11.41
N MET A 87 4.94 1.13 12.58
CA MET A 87 4.06 2.27 12.78
C MET A 87 4.78 3.61 12.63
N GLU A 88 6.03 3.69 13.08
CA GLU A 88 6.87 4.89 12.95
C GLU A 88 7.26 5.14 11.48
N ARG A 89 7.50 4.08 10.69
CA ARG A 89 7.85 4.19 9.27
C ARG A 89 6.66 4.57 8.39
N GLU A 90 5.49 3.97 8.63
CA GLU A 90 4.28 4.18 7.83
C GLU A 90 3.38 5.27 8.46
N LEU A 91 3.99 6.30 9.06
CA LEU A 91 3.31 7.29 9.91
C LEU A 91 2.18 8.04 9.17
N GLU A 92 2.37 8.32 7.88
CA GLU A 92 1.37 8.95 7.00
C GLU A 92 0.11 8.11 6.81
N PHE A 93 0.19 6.81 7.04
CA PHE A 93 -0.90 5.88 6.84
C PHE A 93 -1.71 5.67 8.11
N ARG A 94 -2.99 5.37 7.89
CA ARG A 94 -3.86 4.75 8.86
C ARG A 94 -3.81 3.25 8.67
N PHE A 95 -3.78 2.51 9.77
CA PHE A 95 -3.73 1.06 9.73
C PHE A 95 -5.13 0.50 9.92
N LEU A 96 -5.53 -0.42 9.06
CA LEU A 96 -6.86 -1.03 9.11
C LEU A 96 -6.75 -2.54 9.25
N ALA A 97 -7.50 -3.13 10.17
CA ALA A 97 -7.77 -4.55 10.19
C ALA A 97 -8.75 -4.90 9.07
N VAL A 98 -8.30 -5.71 8.12
CA VAL A 98 -9.11 -6.19 7.01
C VAL A 98 -9.13 -7.71 6.96
N VAL A 99 -10.22 -8.28 6.44
CA VAL A 99 -10.31 -9.72 6.18
C VAL A 99 -10.21 -9.92 4.68
N PRO A 100 -9.02 -10.23 4.14
CA PRO A 100 -8.88 -10.54 2.73
C PRO A 100 -9.55 -11.87 2.40
N GLU A 101 -9.82 -12.10 1.12
CA GLU A 101 -10.40 -13.32 0.59
C GLU A 101 -9.39 -14.02 -0.33
N THR A 102 -9.50 -15.33 -0.44
CA THR A 102 -8.88 -16.11 -1.50
C THR A 102 -9.46 -15.73 -2.86
N LEU A 103 -8.83 -16.16 -3.95
CA LEU A 103 -9.33 -15.91 -5.30
C LEU A 103 -10.68 -16.61 -5.61
N ASP A 104 -11.01 -17.69 -4.89
CA ASP A 104 -12.32 -18.35 -4.93
C ASP A 104 -13.35 -17.69 -4.00
N GLY A 105 -13.02 -16.55 -3.37
CA GLY A 105 -13.93 -15.72 -2.60
C GLY A 105 -14.18 -16.21 -1.17
N LYS A 106 -13.31 -17.07 -0.63
CA LYS A 106 -13.39 -17.50 0.77
C LYS A 106 -12.58 -16.55 1.65
N PRO A 107 -13.14 -16.04 2.76
CA PRO A 107 -12.37 -15.21 3.67
C PRO A 107 -11.21 -15.99 4.29
N TYR A 108 -10.06 -15.34 4.46
CA TYR A 108 -8.98 -15.87 5.27
C TYR A 108 -9.38 -15.88 6.75
N GLN A 109 -8.85 -16.85 7.51
CA GLN A 109 -9.17 -17.00 8.93
C GLN A 109 -8.60 -15.86 9.78
N ASN A 110 -7.37 -15.45 9.49
CA ASN A 110 -6.70 -14.38 10.21
C ASN A 110 -6.87 -13.05 9.45
N PRO A 111 -7.21 -11.95 10.15
CA PRO A 111 -7.17 -10.61 9.58
C PRO A 111 -5.75 -10.25 9.12
N ALA A 112 -5.67 -9.24 8.27
CA ALA A 112 -4.44 -8.63 7.82
C ALA A 112 -4.47 -7.13 8.06
N VAL A 113 -3.29 -6.52 8.16
CA VAL A 113 -3.13 -5.08 8.23
C VAL A 113 -3.04 -4.49 6.83
N LEU A 114 -3.88 -3.50 6.56
CA LEU A 114 -3.80 -2.66 5.38
C LEU A 114 -3.33 -1.25 5.79
N CYS A 115 -2.30 -0.74 5.11
CA CYS A 115 -1.93 0.67 5.18
C CYS A 115 -2.83 1.46 4.22
N ALA A 116 -3.80 2.18 4.75
CA ALA A 116 -4.67 3.06 3.98
C ALA A 116 -4.27 4.52 4.19
N ARG A 117 -4.60 5.39 3.24
CA ARG A 117 -4.29 6.82 3.39
C ARG A 117 -5.12 7.46 4.51
N TYR A 118 -4.53 8.43 5.20
CA TYR A 118 -5.29 9.49 5.85
C TYR A 118 -5.76 10.54 4.82
N SER A 119 -6.62 11.47 5.23
CA SER A 119 -6.61 12.83 4.65
C SER A 119 -5.50 13.67 5.27
N ASP A 120 -5.06 14.74 4.62
CA ASP A 120 -4.07 15.65 5.21
C ASP A 120 -4.57 16.25 6.54
N GLU A 121 -5.87 16.52 6.65
CA GLU A 121 -6.50 17.01 7.89
C GLU A 121 -6.52 15.95 8.99
N GLU A 122 -6.82 14.69 8.63
CA GLU A 122 -6.75 13.57 9.58
C GLU A 122 -5.32 13.36 10.06
N PHE A 123 -4.35 13.34 9.15
CA PHE A 123 -2.92 13.21 9.49
C PHE A 123 -2.47 14.33 10.42
N PHE A 124 -2.77 15.58 10.09
CA PHE A 124 -2.42 16.74 10.91
C PHE A 124 -3.04 16.67 12.32
N ARG A 125 -4.31 16.26 12.42
CA ARG A 125 -5.00 16.14 13.70
C ARG A 125 -4.49 14.95 14.54
N VAL A 126 -4.32 13.79 13.92
CA VAL A 126 -4.04 12.53 14.61
C VAL A 126 -2.54 12.36 14.86
N ARG A 127 -1.72 12.47 13.82
CA ARG A 127 -0.26 12.24 13.89
C ARG A 127 0.49 13.47 14.36
N CYS A 128 0.14 14.65 13.86
CA CYS A 128 0.78 15.89 14.28
C CYS A 128 0.15 16.54 15.52
N LYS A 129 -0.95 15.99 16.06
CA LYS A 129 -1.68 16.55 17.22
C LYS A 129 -2.04 18.03 17.05
N GLY A 130 -2.26 18.47 15.81
CA GLY A 130 -2.52 19.87 15.46
C GLY A 130 -1.30 20.81 15.51
N SER A 131 -0.08 20.29 15.68
CA SER A 131 1.15 21.09 15.69
C SER A 131 1.74 21.24 14.28
N LYS A 132 1.93 22.48 13.86
CA LYS A 132 2.61 22.82 12.61
C LYS A 132 4.11 22.50 12.68
N GLU A 133 4.71 22.56 13.85
CA GLU A 133 6.10 22.22 14.09
C GLU A 133 6.35 20.74 13.83
N ILE A 134 5.48 19.87 14.35
CA ILE A 134 5.55 18.42 14.09
C ILE A 134 5.35 18.13 12.59
N TYR A 135 4.37 18.79 11.95
CA TYR A 135 4.17 18.64 10.51
C TYR A 135 5.41 19.09 9.71
N PHE A 136 6.01 20.23 10.08
CA PHE A 136 7.21 20.74 9.42
C PHE A 136 8.40 19.78 9.57
N GLN A 137 8.56 19.17 10.75
CA GLN A 137 9.59 18.15 10.98
C GLN A 137 9.40 16.91 10.11
N HIS A 138 8.18 16.47 9.86
CA HIS A 138 7.96 15.29 9.02
C HIS A 138 8.01 15.61 7.51
N TYR A 139 7.30 16.64 7.06
CA TYR A 139 7.05 16.87 5.64
C TYR A 139 7.35 18.30 5.18
N GLY A 140 7.05 19.32 6.01
CA GLY A 140 7.22 20.71 5.60
C GLY A 140 8.68 21.10 5.29
N GLN A 141 9.67 20.49 5.96
CA GLN A 141 11.09 20.72 5.67
C GLN A 141 11.52 20.26 4.27
N PHE A 142 10.74 19.36 3.65
CA PHE A 142 10.95 18.88 2.28
C PHE A 142 10.10 19.64 1.24
N GLY A 143 9.41 20.72 1.64
CA GLY A 143 8.52 21.47 0.77
C GLY A 143 7.22 20.73 0.45
N ILE A 144 6.82 19.77 1.27
CA ILE A 144 5.57 19.01 1.11
C ILE A 144 4.49 19.70 1.94
N ASP A 145 3.62 20.43 1.26
CA ASP A 145 2.45 21.08 1.87
C ASP A 145 1.22 20.15 1.96
N LYS A 146 1.20 19.09 1.14
CA LYS A 146 0.18 18.04 1.11
C LYS A 146 0.80 16.69 0.80
N ILE A 147 0.44 15.69 1.58
CA ILE A 147 0.88 14.29 1.42
C ILE A 147 0.09 13.62 0.30
N TRP A 148 -1.23 13.90 0.22
CA TRP A 148 -2.15 13.27 -0.74
C TRP A 148 -2.56 14.26 -1.82
N VAL A 149 -2.01 14.10 -3.03
CA VAL A 149 -2.16 15.03 -4.14
C VAL A 149 -2.83 14.32 -5.32
N ASP A 150 -3.90 14.92 -5.84
CA ASP A 150 -4.65 14.34 -6.97
C ASP A 150 -4.05 14.72 -8.35
N ASP A 151 -3.14 15.70 -8.42
CA ASP A 151 -2.44 16.12 -9.64
C ASP A 151 -0.97 15.71 -9.61
N ILE A 152 -0.73 14.40 -9.52
CA ILE A 152 0.61 13.80 -9.53
C ILE A 152 0.63 12.54 -10.40
N PHE A 153 1.72 12.34 -11.13
CA PHE A 153 1.98 11.10 -11.85
C PHE A 153 2.84 10.14 -11.02
N PRO A 154 2.62 8.82 -11.15
CA PRO A 154 3.48 7.86 -10.50
C PRO A 154 4.91 7.97 -11.04
N CYS A 155 5.89 7.78 -10.15
CA CYS A 155 7.27 7.56 -10.58
C CYS A 155 7.32 6.39 -11.56
N ARG A 156 7.93 6.61 -12.73
CA ARG A 156 7.87 5.69 -13.88
C ARG A 156 8.44 4.32 -13.55
N VAL A 157 9.66 4.28 -12.99
CA VAL A 157 10.32 3.03 -12.57
C VAL A 157 9.54 2.30 -11.47
N TYR A 158 8.89 3.04 -10.56
CA TYR A 158 8.05 2.44 -9.51
C TYR A 158 6.76 1.85 -10.08
N LEU A 159 6.10 2.55 -11.02
CA LEU A 159 4.92 2.04 -11.70
C LEU A 159 5.27 0.77 -12.47
N ARG A 160 6.37 0.80 -13.25
CA ARG A 160 6.85 -0.37 -13.99
C ARG A 160 7.03 -1.56 -13.06
N HIS A 161 7.73 -1.39 -11.95
CA HIS A 161 7.92 -2.45 -10.97
C HIS A 161 6.59 -3.03 -10.48
N CYS A 162 5.64 -2.18 -10.09
CA CYS A 162 4.32 -2.64 -9.64
C CYS A 162 3.57 -3.43 -10.73
N VAL A 163 3.65 -2.99 -11.99
CA VAL A 163 3.01 -3.67 -13.13
C VAL A 163 3.66 -5.03 -13.37
N LEU A 164 4.99 -5.11 -13.39
CA LEU A 164 5.72 -6.38 -13.55
C LEU A 164 5.43 -7.33 -12.39
N ALA A 165 5.43 -6.84 -11.16
CA ALA A 165 5.08 -7.62 -9.99
C ALA A 165 3.66 -8.18 -10.08
N ALA A 166 2.68 -7.36 -10.47
CA ALA A 166 1.30 -7.80 -10.67
C ALA A 166 1.17 -8.85 -11.79
N ASN A 167 1.95 -8.72 -12.87
CA ASN A 167 2.00 -9.71 -13.95
C ASN A 167 2.53 -11.06 -13.46
N ASN A 168 3.56 -11.05 -12.61
CA ASN A 168 4.13 -12.27 -12.04
C ASN A 168 3.16 -13.02 -11.11
N LEU A 169 2.13 -12.36 -10.58
CA LEU A 169 1.06 -12.95 -9.78
C LEU A 169 -0.07 -13.57 -10.61
N GLY A 170 -0.01 -13.46 -11.95
CA GLY A 170 -0.96 -14.05 -12.90
C GLY A 170 -2.03 -13.07 -13.41
N ASP A 171 -2.75 -13.50 -14.45
CA ASP A 171 -3.66 -12.65 -15.24
C ASP A 171 -4.74 -11.95 -14.41
N MET A 172 -5.25 -12.61 -13.38
CA MET A 172 -6.28 -12.01 -12.52
C MET A 172 -5.73 -10.82 -11.73
N ALA A 173 -4.54 -10.96 -11.15
CA ALA A 173 -3.86 -9.89 -10.41
C ALA A 173 -3.40 -8.78 -11.36
N SER A 174 -2.83 -9.14 -12.51
CA SER A 174 -2.42 -8.21 -13.56
C SER A 174 -3.58 -7.34 -14.05
N ASN A 175 -4.68 -7.96 -14.50
CA ASN A 175 -5.84 -7.23 -14.98
C ASN A 175 -6.46 -6.39 -13.87
N ASN A 176 -6.54 -6.91 -12.65
CA ASN A 176 -7.02 -6.13 -11.51
C ASN A 176 -6.12 -4.90 -11.24
N PHE A 177 -4.80 -5.05 -11.34
CA PHE A 177 -3.88 -3.93 -11.16
C PHE A 177 -4.06 -2.87 -12.25
N LEU A 178 -4.12 -3.28 -13.52
CA LEU A 178 -4.22 -2.37 -14.65
C LEU A 178 -5.58 -1.64 -14.71
N ASP A 179 -6.68 -2.33 -14.42
CA ASP A 179 -8.04 -1.82 -14.60
C ASP A 179 -8.65 -1.18 -13.34
N HIS A 180 -8.12 -1.52 -12.15
CA HIS A 180 -8.64 -1.03 -10.87
C HIS A 180 -7.61 -0.26 -10.03
N THR A 181 -6.52 0.17 -10.64
CA THR A 181 -5.58 1.16 -10.09
C THR A 181 -5.68 2.44 -10.90
N PHE A 182 -5.69 3.58 -10.22
CA PHE A 182 -5.95 4.88 -10.84
C PHE A 182 -4.80 5.85 -10.60
N LEU A 183 -4.66 6.83 -11.49
CA LEU A 183 -3.81 8.01 -11.25
C LEU A 183 -4.40 8.89 -10.14
N GLY A 184 -3.66 9.93 -9.75
CA GLY A 184 -4.11 10.92 -8.75
C GLY A 184 -5.46 11.53 -9.09
N ASP A 185 -5.82 11.63 -10.37
CA ASP A 185 -7.11 12.15 -10.84
C ASP A 185 -8.31 11.26 -10.46
N ARG A 186 -8.04 10.05 -9.94
CA ARG A 186 -9.01 9.01 -9.52
C ARG A 186 -9.92 8.52 -10.64
N LYS A 187 -9.61 8.84 -11.89
CA LYS A 187 -10.42 8.55 -13.08
C LYS A 187 -9.66 7.71 -14.09
N THR A 188 -8.44 8.11 -14.42
CA THR A 188 -7.62 7.43 -15.43
C THR A 188 -7.02 6.16 -14.82
N THR A 189 -7.32 5.02 -15.43
CA THR A 189 -6.75 3.73 -15.02
C THR A 189 -5.27 3.62 -15.43
N ILE A 190 -4.52 2.73 -14.78
CA ILE A 190 -3.14 2.44 -15.20
C ILE A 190 -3.09 1.87 -16.62
N ARG A 191 -4.09 1.06 -17.03
CA ARG A 191 -4.18 0.57 -18.41
C ARG A 191 -4.25 1.72 -19.42
N GLU A 192 -5.18 2.66 -19.21
CA GLU A 192 -5.35 3.83 -20.09
C GLU A 192 -4.11 4.73 -20.08
N TYR A 193 -3.50 4.93 -18.92
CA TYR A 193 -2.29 5.73 -18.79
C TYR A 193 -1.12 5.14 -19.58
N LEU A 194 -0.84 3.84 -19.42
CA LEU A 194 0.25 3.16 -20.15
C LEU A 194 0.03 3.15 -21.66
N ALA A 195 -1.23 3.14 -22.12
CA ALA A 195 -1.58 3.23 -23.53
C ALA A 195 -1.44 4.65 -24.13
N THR A 196 -1.25 5.67 -23.30
CA THR A 196 -1.26 7.08 -23.71
C THR A 196 -0.04 7.85 -23.19
N ALA A 197 -0.23 8.74 -22.21
CA ALA A 197 0.81 9.62 -21.67
C ALA A 197 1.91 8.86 -20.90
N GLY A 198 1.61 7.66 -20.43
CA GLY A 198 2.55 6.73 -19.80
C GLY A 198 3.23 5.76 -20.76
N SER A 199 3.10 5.96 -22.07
CA SER A 199 3.84 5.15 -23.06
C SER A 199 5.37 5.22 -22.80
N GLY A 200 6.07 4.11 -23.03
CA GLY A 200 7.51 4.00 -22.76
C GLY A 200 7.88 3.61 -21.32
N ILE A 201 6.93 3.56 -20.37
CA ILE A 201 7.23 3.21 -18.96
C ILE A 201 7.71 1.76 -18.83
N MET A 202 7.16 0.84 -19.64
CA MET A 202 7.49 -0.58 -19.53
C MET A 202 8.89 -0.90 -20.05
N GLU A 203 9.43 -0.02 -20.91
CA GLU A 203 10.75 -0.10 -21.51
C GLU A 203 11.84 0.58 -20.66
N GLU A 204 11.47 1.31 -19.60
CA GLU A 204 12.40 2.03 -18.75
C GLU A 204 13.03 1.12 -17.69
N GLU A 205 14.36 1.06 -17.62
CA GLU A 205 15.04 0.30 -16.58
C GLU A 205 15.35 1.18 -15.36
N PRO A 206 15.22 0.64 -14.13
CA PRO A 206 15.66 1.34 -12.93
C PRO A 206 17.18 1.59 -12.97
N PRO A 207 17.67 2.69 -12.38
CA PRO A 207 19.10 2.91 -12.14
C PRO A 207 19.72 1.72 -11.40
N GLU A 208 20.99 1.41 -11.71
CA GLU A 208 21.69 0.23 -11.17
C GLU A 208 21.68 0.17 -9.63
N SER A 209 21.70 1.33 -8.96
CA SER A 209 21.67 1.43 -7.50
C SER A 209 20.38 0.91 -6.86
N ILE A 210 19.25 0.90 -7.59
CA ILE A 210 17.94 0.47 -7.09
C ILE A 210 17.34 -0.67 -7.92
N LYS A 211 18.10 -1.19 -8.88
CA LYS A 211 17.64 -2.19 -9.85
C LYS A 211 17.16 -3.48 -9.18
N SER A 212 17.92 -3.97 -8.20
CA SER A 212 17.55 -5.17 -7.43
C SER A 212 16.21 -5.05 -6.67
N ARG A 213 15.73 -3.83 -6.43
CA ARG A 213 14.46 -3.52 -5.76
C ARG A 213 13.31 -3.28 -6.74
N TYR A 214 13.58 -2.91 -7.98
CA TYR A 214 12.57 -2.49 -8.97
C TYR A 214 12.61 -3.30 -10.28
N GLU A 215 13.07 -4.56 -10.22
CA GLU A 215 13.13 -5.48 -11.36
C GLU A 215 11.82 -6.22 -11.69
N GLY A 216 10.78 -6.04 -10.87
CA GLY A 216 9.50 -6.75 -11.00
C GLY A 216 9.36 -7.84 -9.97
#